data_AF-A0A957NBV0-F1
#
_entry.id   AF-A0A957NBV0-F1
#
_cell.length_a   1.000
_cell.length_b   1.000
_cell.length_c   1.000
_cell.angle_alpha   90.00
_cell.angle_beta   90.00
_cell.angle_gamma   90.00
#
_symmetry.space_group_name_H-M   'P 1'
#
loop_
_entity.id
_entity.type
_entity.pdbx_description
1 polymer ?
#
loop_
_entity_poly.entity_id
_entity_poly.type
_entity_poly.pdbx_seq_one_letter_code
_entity_poly.pdbx_strand_id
1 'polypeptide(L)'
;NNRGELAPPAYWDYPGGDVDFARFRAGYIQNILRDVAGYGGCKMLRRMMGIVSVWDISSIEDPAQRAVAERLAIRIGSRWVQERHQVNSIDDLIAIVREETA
;
A
#
# COMPACT_ATOMS: atom_id res chain seq x y z
N ASN A 1 -6.22 36.97 0.94
CA ASN A 1 -7.08 36.89 -0.26
C ASN A 1 -8.33 36.05 0.04
N ASN A 2 -9.05 36.42 1.11
CA ASN A 2 -10.27 35.72 1.57
C ASN A 2 -11.42 36.74 1.59
N ARG A 3 -12.02 37.01 0.43
CA ARG A 3 -13.12 37.98 0.25
C ARG A 3 -14.48 37.46 0.75
N GLY A 4 -14.52 36.72 1.87
CA GLY A 4 -15.80 36.28 2.45
C GLY A 4 -16.70 35.48 1.50
N GLU A 5 -16.14 34.89 0.44
CA GLU A 5 -16.87 33.98 -0.44
C GLU A 5 -17.20 32.74 0.38
N LEU A 6 -18.49 32.42 0.48
CA LEU A 6 -18.96 31.17 1.07
C LEU A 6 -18.21 30.03 0.39
N ALA A 7 -17.85 28.99 1.15
CA ALA A 7 -17.33 27.77 0.55
C ALA A 7 -18.28 27.37 -0.60
N PRO A 8 -17.75 27.05 -1.79
CA PRO A 8 -18.60 26.65 -2.90
C PRO A 8 -19.50 25.49 -2.44
N PRO A 9 -20.74 25.42 -2.94
CA PRO A 9 -21.61 24.29 -2.64
C PRO A 9 -20.85 22.99 -2.97
N ALA A 10 -21.15 21.93 -2.23
CA ALA A 10 -20.53 20.64 -2.49
C ALA A 10 -20.73 20.27 -3.96
N TYR A 11 -19.69 19.74 -4.61
CA TYR A 11 -19.77 19.36 -6.03
C TYR A 11 -20.88 18.35 -6.34
N TRP A 12 -21.37 17.66 -5.32
CA TRP A 12 -22.46 16.68 -5.37
C TRP A 12 -23.81 17.23 -4.88
N ASP A 13 -24.00 18.56 -4.85
CA ASP A 13 -25.25 19.20 -4.45
C ASP A 13 -26.31 19.13 -5.58
N TYR A 14 -26.77 17.90 -5.85
CA TYR A 14 -27.83 17.58 -6.79
C TYR A 14 -28.61 16.33 -6.32
N PRO A 15 -29.85 16.08 -6.79
CA PRO A 15 -30.61 14.89 -6.39
C PRO A 15 -29.84 13.59 -6.68
N GLY A 16 -29.52 12.82 -5.64
CA GLY A 16 -28.75 11.58 -5.71
C GLY A 16 -27.22 11.75 -5.62
N GLY A 17 -26.71 12.98 -5.51
CA GLY A 17 -25.29 13.25 -5.44
C GLY A 17 -24.59 12.71 -4.19
N ASP A 18 -25.32 12.52 -3.08
CA ASP A 18 -24.82 11.86 -1.88
C ASP A 18 -24.41 10.39 -2.14
N VAL A 19 -25.21 9.67 -2.93
CA VAL A 19 -24.93 8.28 -3.34
C VAL A 19 -23.74 8.25 -4.30
N ASP A 20 -23.70 9.15 -5.27
CA ASP A 20 -22.59 9.25 -6.22
C ASP A 20 -21.27 9.61 -5.53
N PHE A 21 -21.31 10.55 -4.57
CA PHE A 21 -20.16 10.93 -3.77
C PHE A 21 -19.67 9.78 -2.90
N ALA A 22 -20.58 9.04 -2.25
CA ALA A 22 -20.23 7.86 -1.46
C ALA A 22 -19.54 6.79 -2.33
N ARG A 23 -20.05 6.54 -3.54
CA ARG A 23 -19.46 5.60 -4.51
C ARG A 23 -18.08 6.05 -4.97
N PHE A 24 -17.94 7.32 -5.35
CA PHE A 24 -16.66 7.90 -5.77
C PHE A 24 -15.63 7.79 -4.65
N ARG A 25 -16.00 8.21 -3.44
CA ARG A 25 -15.12 8.17 -2.26
C ARG A 25 -14.66 6.74 -1.96
N ALA A 26 -15.57 5.76 -1.99
CA ALA A 26 -15.22 4.36 -1.78
C ALA A 26 -14.21 3.86 -2.82
N GLY A 27 -14.45 4.13 -4.12
CA GLY A 27 -13.52 3.75 -5.18
C GLY A 27 -12.17 4.47 -5.09
N TYR A 28 -12.16 5.74 -4.70
CA TYR A 28 -10.94 6.52 -4.53
C TYR A 28 -10.07 5.98 -3.39
N ILE A 29 -10.67 5.72 -2.22
CA ILE A 29 -9.95 5.13 -1.07
C ILE A 29 -9.47 3.71 -1.41
N GLN A 30 -10.26 2.92 -2.14
CA GLN A 30 -9.83 1.60 -2.62
C GLN A 30 -8.59 1.70 -3.49
N ASN A 31 -8.55 2.65 -4.43
CA ASN A 31 -7.39 2.83 -5.30
C ASN A 31 -6.16 3.29 -4.52
N ILE A 32 -6.31 4.17 -3.53
CA ILE A 32 -5.21 4.53 -2.62
C ILE A 32 -4.64 3.29 -1.93
N LEU A 33 -5.50 2.38 -1.44
CA LEU A 33 -5.02 1.14 -0.80
C LEU A 33 -4.21 0.26 -1.77
N ARG A 34 -4.63 0.18 -3.04
CA ARG A 34 -3.92 -0.56 -4.07
C ARG A 34 -2.58 0.10 -4.43
N ASP A 35 -2.51 1.42 -4.42
CA ASP A 35 -1.26 2.16 -4.58
C ASP A 35 -0.33 1.95 -3.37
N VAL A 36 -0.87 1.91 -2.16
CA VAL A 36 -0.12 1.56 -0.94
C VAL A 36 0.52 0.18 -1.06
N ALA A 37 -0.23 -0.83 -1.54
CA ALA A 37 0.31 -2.16 -1.80
C ALA A 37 1.46 -2.12 -2.83
N GLY A 38 1.24 -1.45 -3.96
CA GLY A 38 2.23 -1.32 -5.03
C GLY A 38 3.52 -0.60 -4.59
N TYR A 39 3.40 0.59 -4.01
CA TYR A 39 4.56 1.36 -3.54
C TYR A 39 5.24 0.72 -2.33
N GLY A 40 4.46 0.11 -1.44
CA GLY A 40 4.97 -0.66 -0.30
C GLY A 40 5.86 -1.83 -0.78
N GLY A 41 5.34 -2.62 -1.71
CA GLY A 41 6.09 -3.73 -2.32
C GLY A 41 7.35 -3.27 -3.07
N CYS A 42 7.25 -2.22 -3.89
CA CYS A 42 8.42 -1.61 -4.53
C CYS A 42 9.49 -1.17 -3.52
N LYS A 43 9.07 -0.60 -2.39
CA LYS A 43 9.98 -0.18 -1.32
C LYS A 43 10.64 -1.36 -0.62
N MET A 44 9.93 -2.46 -0.39
CA MET A 44 10.53 -3.71 0.12
C MET A 44 11.59 -4.23 -0.85
N LEU A 45 11.22 -4.41 -2.12
CA LEU A 45 12.10 -4.98 -3.15
C LEU A 45 13.39 -4.15 -3.33
N ARG A 46 13.28 -2.82 -3.42
CA ARG A 46 14.46 -1.97 -3.62
C ARG A 46 15.40 -1.94 -2.40
N ARG A 47 14.92 -2.31 -1.22
CA ARG A 47 15.74 -2.40 0.00
C ARG A 47 16.47 -3.74 0.14
N MET A 48 15.93 -4.81 -0.44
CA MET A 48 16.57 -6.14 -0.40
C MET A 48 17.55 -6.34 -1.58
N MET A 49 17.20 -5.85 -2.77
CA MET A 49 17.97 -6.11 -4.00
C MET A 49 18.70 -4.87 -4.54
N GLY A 50 18.51 -3.71 -3.94
CA GLY A 50 19.09 -2.44 -4.40
C GLY A 50 20.40 -2.07 -3.69
N ILE A 51 21.01 -0.97 -4.14
CA ILE A 51 22.32 -0.48 -3.64
C ILE A 51 22.28 -0.14 -2.13
N VAL A 52 21.14 0.34 -1.64
CA VAL A 52 21.00 0.84 -0.25
C VAL A 52 20.04 -0.04 0.55
N SER A 53 20.61 -0.84 1.45
CA SER A 53 19.87 -1.69 2.40
C SER A 53 19.23 -0.87 3.54
N VAL A 54 18.62 -1.55 4.51
CA VAL A 54 18.11 -1.00 5.78
C VAL A 54 18.80 -1.68 6.95
N TRP A 55 18.93 -0.95 8.06
CA TRP A 55 19.60 -1.48 9.25
C TRP A 55 18.91 -2.73 9.82
N ASP A 56 17.58 -2.83 9.72
CA ASP A 56 16.80 -4.00 10.14
C ASP A 56 17.26 -5.30 9.47
N ILE A 57 17.83 -5.22 8.27
CA ILE A 57 18.37 -6.37 7.53
C ILE A 57 19.89 -6.43 7.66
N SER A 58 20.58 -5.29 7.46
CA SER A 58 22.04 -5.27 7.44
C SER A 58 22.69 -5.48 8.80
N SER A 59 21.94 -5.31 9.89
CA SER A 59 22.41 -5.61 11.26
C SER A 59 22.43 -7.11 11.57
N ILE A 60 21.79 -7.96 10.76
CA ILE A 60 21.87 -9.41 10.89
C ILE A 60 23.25 -9.87 10.39
N GLU A 61 24.12 -10.25 11.33
CA GLU A 61 25.51 -10.62 11.06
C GLU A 61 25.62 -11.95 10.30
N ASP A 62 24.87 -12.97 10.73
CA ASP A 62 24.84 -14.29 10.09
C ASP A 62 24.21 -14.18 8.69
N PRO A 63 24.98 -14.40 7.60
CA PRO A 63 24.46 -14.31 6.24
C PRO A 63 23.34 -15.30 5.95
N ALA A 64 23.35 -16.48 6.58
CA ALA A 64 22.31 -17.48 6.36
C ALA A 64 20.98 -17.04 6.96
N GLN A 65 21.00 -16.45 8.16
CA GLN A 65 19.80 -15.89 8.79
C GLN A 65 19.31 -14.63 8.07
N ARG A 66 20.22 -13.76 7.65
CA ARG A 66 19.87 -12.56 6.86
C ARG A 66 19.17 -12.93 5.55
N ALA A 67 19.67 -13.94 4.85
CA ALA A 67 19.09 -14.42 3.61
C ALA A 67 17.65 -14.94 3.78
N VAL A 68 17.29 -15.48 4.96
CA VAL A 68 15.91 -15.87 5.26
C VAL A 68 15.02 -14.62 5.31
N ALA A 69 15.40 -13.60 6.06
CA ALA A 69 14.65 -12.34 6.17
C ALA A 69 14.51 -11.63 4.81
N GLU A 70 15.60 -11.55 4.04
CA GLU A 70 15.60 -10.96 2.69
C GLU A 70 14.66 -11.70 1.75
N ARG A 71 14.67 -13.05 1.78
CA ARG A 71 13.79 -13.87 0.93
C ARG A 71 12.32 -13.66 1.26
N LEU A 72 11.97 -13.61 2.54
CA LEU A 72 10.61 -13.33 2.99
C LEU A 72 10.16 -11.94 2.51
N ALA A 73 10.99 -10.91 2.73
CA ALA A 73 10.68 -9.56 2.30
C ALA A 73 10.53 -9.44 0.77
N ILE A 74 11.35 -10.14 -0.01
CA ILE A 74 11.24 -10.18 -1.47
C ILE A 74 9.94 -10.86 -1.90
N ARG A 75 9.56 -11.98 -1.29
CA ARG A 75 8.32 -12.70 -1.63
C ARG A 75 7.08 -11.86 -1.31
N ILE A 76 7.00 -11.33 -0.10
CA ILE A 76 5.91 -10.44 0.33
C ILE A 76 5.81 -9.22 -0.59
N GLY A 77 6.92 -8.52 -0.80
CA GLY A 77 6.95 -7.33 -1.65
C GLY A 77 6.58 -7.61 -3.11
N SER A 78 6.98 -8.77 -3.65
CA SER A 78 6.60 -9.18 -5.00
C SER A 78 5.09 -9.42 -5.11
N ARG A 79 4.50 -10.16 -4.16
CA ARG A 79 3.06 -10.43 -4.13
C ARG A 79 2.26 -9.14 -3.96
N TRP A 80 2.68 -8.24 -3.07
CA TRP A 80 2.04 -6.93 -2.93
C TRP A 80 2.01 -6.12 -4.24
N VAL A 81 3.07 -6.16 -5.06
CA VAL A 81 3.08 -5.46 -6.36
C VAL A 81 2.18 -6.15 -7.40
N GLN A 82 2.24 -7.47 -7.47
CA GLN A 82 1.58 -8.28 -8.51
C GLN A 82 0.08 -8.45 -8.23
N GLU A 83 -0.28 -8.65 -6.97
CA GLU A 83 -1.65 -8.93 -6.52
C GLU A 83 -2.40 -7.66 -6.08
N ARG A 84 -1.79 -6.45 -6.16
CA ARG A 84 -2.39 -5.20 -5.66
C ARG A 84 -3.83 -4.95 -6.12
N HIS A 85 -4.21 -5.37 -7.32
CA HIS A 85 -5.56 -5.16 -7.85
C HIS A 85 -6.62 -6.04 -7.15
N GLN A 86 -6.20 -7.11 -6.49
CA GLN A 86 -7.03 -8.04 -5.71
C GLN A 86 -7.19 -7.59 -4.25
N VAL A 87 -6.42 -6.59 -3.79
CA VAL A 87 -6.49 -6.04 -2.43
C VAL A 87 -7.76 -5.22 -2.26
N ASN A 88 -8.62 -5.67 -1.34
CA ASN A 88 -9.89 -5.06 -0.97
C ASN A 88 -9.81 -4.39 0.42
N SER A 89 -8.95 -4.90 1.30
CA SER A 89 -8.76 -4.42 2.66
C SER A 89 -7.28 -4.51 3.08
N ILE A 90 -6.93 -3.88 4.20
CA ILE A 90 -5.58 -4.02 4.77
C ILE A 90 -5.30 -5.46 5.21
N ASP A 91 -6.34 -6.22 5.57
CA ASP A 91 -6.22 -7.62 6.00
C ASP A 91 -5.71 -8.52 4.88
N ASP A 92 -6.01 -8.20 3.61
CA ASP A 92 -5.48 -8.95 2.47
C ASP A 92 -3.94 -8.84 2.39
N LEU A 93 -3.38 -7.66 2.70
CA LEU A 93 -1.93 -7.46 2.75
C LEU A 93 -1.30 -8.21 3.93
N ILE A 94 -1.97 -8.24 5.08
CA ILE A 94 -1.55 -8.98 6.28
C ILE A 94 -1.60 -10.49 6.02
N ALA A 95 -2.62 -10.97 5.29
CA ALA A 95 -2.75 -12.38 4.91
C ALA A 95 -1.54 -12.83 4.08
N ILE A 96 -1.14 -12.05 3.07
CA ILE A 96 0.07 -12.33 2.28
C ILE A 96 1.31 -12.44 3.18
N VAL A 97 1.46 -11.54 4.16
CA VAL A 97 2.58 -11.62 5.11
C VAL A 97 2.55 -12.94 5.87
N ARG A 98 1.39 -13.31 6.43
CA ARG A 98 1.24 -14.56 7.20
C ARG A 98 1.51 -15.79 6.36
N GLU A 99 1.02 -15.82 5.12
CA GLU A 99 1.23 -16.92 4.17
C GLU A 99 2.70 -17.11 3.81
N GLU A 100 3.43 -16.02 3.57
CA GLU A 100 4.84 -16.11 3.21
C GLU A 100 5.75 -16.45 4.39
N THR A 101 5.32 -16.17 5.63
CA THR A 101 6.11 -16.40 6.86
C THR A 101 5.71 -17.66 7.63
N ALA A 102 4.71 -18.41 7.17
CA ALA A 102 4.33 -19.71 7.73
C ALA A 102 5.35 -20.80 7.39
#